data_AF-A0A1I5FTC5-F1
#
_entry.id   AF-A0A1I5FTC5-F1
#
_cell.length_a   1.000
_cell.length_b   1.000
_cell.length_c   1.000
_cell.angle_alpha   90.00
_cell.angle_beta   90.00
_cell.angle_gamma   90.00
#
_symmetry.space_group_name_H-M   'P 1'
#
loop_
_entity.id
_entity.type
_entity.pdbx_description
1 polymer ?
#
loop_
_entity_poly.entity_id
_entity_poly.type
_entity_poly.pdbx_seq_one_letter_code
_entity_poly.pdbx_strand_id
1 'polypeptide(L)'
;MPFDPPVAVLRTEGADGWTLAEPLTYLGRRDRFVVPAGFGTDLATVPRPVLWLVPESGRYTLAAVLHDWLCTVGIASGVVTSRDADGIFRRAMREAGVPVLLRWLMWTGVRWGALADADPARRRGWLLSAPGVLAISALAAPLVLPPSLLVVPGLAVYALLERLVSGRAGVRPWSRRRR
;
A
#
# COMPACT_ATOMS: atom_id res chain seq x y z
N MET A 1 5.32 -0.15 20.21
CA MET A 1 4.59 -0.27 18.94
C MET A 1 3.11 -0.09 19.26
N PRO A 2 2.34 0.68 18.47
CA PRO A 2 0.93 1.00 18.76
C PRO A 2 -0.04 -0.13 18.39
N PHE A 3 0.47 -1.29 17.99
CA PHE A 3 -0.31 -2.44 17.56
C PHE A 3 -0.31 -3.51 18.63
N ASP A 4 -1.48 -4.10 18.86
CA ASP A 4 -1.71 -5.22 19.76
C ASP A 4 -2.52 -6.30 19.03
N PRO A 5 -1.94 -7.49 18.78
CA PRO A 5 -0.55 -7.88 19.06
C PRO A 5 0.49 -7.09 18.23
N PRO A 6 1.77 -7.01 18.68
CA PRO A 6 2.83 -6.30 17.95
C PRO A 6 3.30 -7.03 16.67
N VAL A 7 2.71 -8.19 16.39
CA VAL A 7 2.95 -9.04 15.22
C VAL A 7 1.59 -9.43 14.66
N ALA A 8 1.50 -9.65 13.35
CA ALA A 8 0.29 -10.18 12.72
C ALA A 8 0.62 -11.46 11.97
N VAL A 9 -0.25 -12.45 12.10
CA VAL A 9 -0.18 -13.69 11.32
C VAL A 9 -1.07 -13.51 10.09
N LEU A 10 -0.47 -13.57 8.91
CA LEU A 10 -1.17 -13.51 7.63
C LEU A 10 -1.17 -14.89 6.98
N ARG A 11 -2.35 -15.35 6.56
CA ARG A 11 -2.55 -16.57 5.78
C ARG A 11 -2.69 -16.19 4.32
N THR A 12 -2.15 -17.01 3.42
CA THR A 12 -2.35 -16.83 1.98
C THR A 12 -2.89 -18.12 1.39
N GLU A 13 -3.95 -17.99 0.59
CA GLU A 13 -4.53 -19.09 -0.19
C GLU A 13 -4.22 -18.84 -1.67
N GLY A 14 -2.97 -19.13 -2.08
CA GLY A 14 -2.49 -18.95 -3.46
C GLY A 14 -1.71 -17.65 -3.69
N ALA A 15 -1.73 -17.13 -4.91
CA ALA A 15 -0.92 -15.96 -5.32
C ALA A 15 -1.60 -14.59 -5.09
N ASP A 16 -2.85 -14.58 -4.62
CA ASP A 16 -3.77 -13.45 -4.86
C ASP A 16 -4.18 -12.67 -3.59
N GLY A 17 -3.46 -12.78 -2.48
CA GLY A 17 -3.65 -11.91 -1.32
C GLY A 17 -3.33 -12.54 0.02
N TRP A 18 -3.52 -11.74 1.06
CA TRP A 18 -3.29 -12.12 2.45
C TRP A 18 -4.57 -11.97 3.25
N THR A 19 -4.80 -12.88 4.19
CA THR A 19 -5.92 -12.84 5.11
C THR A 19 -5.38 -12.81 6.53
N LEU A 20 -5.86 -11.87 7.32
CA LEU A 20 -5.45 -11.73 8.71
C LEU A 20 -5.98 -12.91 9.54
N ALA A 21 -5.10 -13.66 10.21
CA ALA A 21 -5.50 -14.84 10.98
C ALA A 21 -6.08 -14.49 12.36
N GLU A 22 -5.62 -13.39 12.94
CA GLU A 22 -5.96 -12.94 14.30
C GLU A 22 -6.33 -11.46 14.28
N PRO A 23 -7.24 -10.98 15.14
CA PRO A 23 -7.62 -9.58 15.13
C PRO A 23 -6.41 -8.68 15.43
N LEU A 24 -6.28 -7.59 14.68
CA LEU A 24 -5.22 -6.60 14.85
C LEU A 24 -5.82 -5.32 15.43
N THR A 25 -5.41 -4.94 16.64
CA THR A 25 -5.85 -3.69 17.26
C THR A 25 -4.78 -2.62 17.08
N TYR A 26 -5.16 -1.46 16.54
CA TYR A 26 -4.35 -0.26 16.55
C TYR A 26 -4.80 0.66 17.69
N LEU A 27 -3.86 0.99 18.57
CA LEU A 27 -4.00 1.91 19.70
C LEU A 27 -3.20 3.17 19.39
N GLY A 28 -3.81 4.09 18.65
CA GLY A 28 -3.29 5.43 18.45
C GLY A 28 -3.46 6.29 19.70
N ARG A 29 -2.89 7.50 19.68
CA ARG A 29 -3.00 8.45 20.82
C ARG A 29 -4.44 8.83 21.19
N ARG A 30 -5.34 8.82 20.21
CA ARG A 30 -6.77 9.20 20.37
C ARG A 30 -7.72 8.25 19.65
N ASP A 31 -7.18 7.37 18.82
CA ASP A 31 -7.96 6.56 17.90
C ASP A 31 -7.71 5.09 18.22
N ARG A 32 -8.78 4.31 18.34
CA ARG A 32 -8.71 2.85 18.51
C ARG A 32 -9.43 2.22 17.33
N PHE A 33 -8.71 1.39 16.57
CA PHE A 33 -9.28 0.62 15.46
C PHE A 33 -9.01 -0.86 15.68
N VAL A 34 -10.00 -1.70 15.39
CA VAL A 34 -9.88 -3.15 15.49
C VAL A 34 -10.16 -3.72 14.11
N VAL A 35 -9.11 -4.30 13.50
CA VAL A 35 -9.23 -5.05 12.26
C VAL A 35 -9.59 -6.49 12.63
N PRO A 36 -10.76 -7.00 12.21
CA PRO A 36 -11.19 -8.35 12.57
C PRO A 36 -10.33 -9.42 11.90
N ALA A 37 -10.23 -10.59 12.54
CA ALA A 37 -9.70 -11.77 11.88
C ALA A 37 -10.55 -12.12 10.64
N GLY A 38 -9.92 -12.69 9.62
CA GLY A 38 -10.54 -12.97 8.33
C GLY A 38 -10.52 -11.79 7.36
N PHE A 39 -9.98 -10.62 7.74
CA PHE A 39 -9.86 -9.48 6.83
C PHE A 39 -8.83 -9.75 5.72
N GLY A 40 -9.26 -9.59 4.47
CA GLY A 40 -8.40 -9.69 3.29
C GLY A 40 -7.67 -8.37 3.02
N THR A 41 -6.35 -8.45 2.83
CA THR A 41 -5.43 -7.34 2.60
C THR A 41 -4.48 -7.68 1.46
N ASP A 42 -4.20 -6.70 0.61
CA ASP A 42 -3.23 -6.80 -0.48
C ASP A 42 -1.88 -6.17 -0.11
N LEU A 43 -1.72 -5.77 1.16
CA LEU A 43 -0.58 -5.07 1.76
C LEU A 43 -0.30 -3.76 1.00
N ALA A 44 0.97 -3.48 0.69
CA ALA A 44 1.30 -2.34 -0.16
C ALA A 44 1.20 -2.77 -1.63
N THR A 45 0.13 -2.37 -2.31
CA THR A 45 0.06 -2.45 -3.78
C THR A 45 0.97 -1.40 -4.41
N VAL A 46 2.21 -1.81 -4.70
CA VAL A 46 3.28 -0.95 -5.19
C VAL A 46 3.58 -1.27 -6.67
N PRO A 47 3.70 -0.26 -7.55
CA PRO A 47 4.10 -0.49 -8.93
C PRO A 47 5.49 -1.13 -9.03
N ARG A 48 5.63 -2.10 -9.92
CA ARG A 48 6.86 -2.89 -10.07
C ARG A 48 8.15 -2.07 -10.26
N PRO A 49 8.15 -0.98 -11.06
CA PRO A 49 9.34 -0.16 -11.24
C PRO A 49 9.86 0.50 -9.96
N VAL A 50 9.05 0.58 -8.90
CA VAL A 50 9.43 1.21 -7.62
C VAL A 50 9.54 0.20 -6.46
N LEU A 51 9.40 -1.12 -6.72
CA LEU A 51 9.55 -2.16 -5.70
C LEU A 51 10.95 -2.21 -5.07
N TRP A 52 11.97 -1.76 -5.80
CA TRP A 52 13.34 -1.63 -5.27
C TRP A 52 13.44 -0.63 -4.12
N LEU A 53 12.50 0.33 -4.06
CA LEU A 53 12.47 1.40 -3.06
C LEU A 53 11.46 1.09 -1.93
N VAL A 54 10.28 0.59 -2.30
CA VAL A 54 9.20 0.27 -1.38
C VAL A 54 8.83 -1.21 -1.57
N PRO A 55 9.35 -2.13 -0.74
CA PRO A 55 8.94 -3.52 -0.83
C PRO A 55 7.45 -3.71 -0.52
N GLU A 56 6.87 -4.88 -0.80
CA GLU A 56 5.45 -5.10 -0.49
C GLU A 56 5.18 -5.19 1.02
N SER A 57 6.19 -5.63 1.78
CA SER A 57 6.11 -5.79 3.23
C SER A 57 7.37 -5.25 3.91
N GLY A 58 7.24 -4.87 5.18
CA GLY A 58 8.33 -4.34 5.99
C GLY A 58 7.83 -3.81 7.32
N ARG A 59 8.50 -2.79 7.86
CA ARG A 59 8.09 -2.17 9.14
C ARG A 59 6.70 -1.53 9.09
N TYR A 60 6.17 -1.25 7.91
CA TYR A 60 4.84 -0.68 7.70
C TYR A 60 3.75 -1.74 7.44
N THR A 61 4.04 -3.05 7.45
CA THR A 61 3.04 -4.08 7.11
C THR A 61 1.77 -3.94 7.95
N LEU A 62 1.88 -3.81 9.28
CA LEU A 62 0.73 -3.63 10.16
C LEU A 62 -0.05 -2.33 9.87
N ALA A 63 0.67 -1.27 9.49
CA ALA A 63 0.05 -0.02 9.08
C ALA A 63 -0.70 -0.17 7.75
N ALA A 64 -0.18 -0.97 6.81
CA ALA A 64 -0.85 -1.25 5.54
C ALA A 64 -2.14 -2.04 5.76
N VAL A 65 -2.12 -3.10 6.59
CA VAL A 65 -3.33 -3.87 6.94
C VAL A 65 -4.40 -2.96 7.57
N LEU A 66 -4.00 -2.08 8.50
CA LEU A 66 -4.90 -1.09 9.09
C LEU A 66 -5.46 -0.14 8.02
N HIS A 67 -4.62 0.34 7.11
CA HIS A 67 -5.00 1.27 6.05
C HIS A 67 -6.02 0.66 5.09
N ASP A 68 -5.83 -0.59 4.66
CA ASP A 68 -6.77 -1.31 3.80
C ASP A 68 -8.15 -1.44 4.46
N TRP A 69 -8.17 -1.78 5.76
CA TRP A 69 -9.42 -1.86 6.53
C TRP A 69 -10.10 -0.50 6.68
N LEU A 70 -9.33 0.55 6.96
CA LEU A 70 -9.87 1.91 7.02
C LEU A 70 -10.40 2.39 5.66
N CYS A 71 -9.74 2.05 4.56
CA CYS A 71 -10.16 2.43 3.22
C CYS A 71 -11.45 1.74 2.77
N THR A 72 -11.72 0.55 3.29
CA THR A 72 -12.93 -0.23 2.99
C THR A 72 -14.03 0.09 3.99
N VAL A 73 -13.94 -0.48 5.20
CA VAL A 73 -14.97 -0.39 6.24
C VAL A 73 -15.02 1.00 6.86
N GLY A 74 -13.86 1.61 7.12
CA GLY A 74 -13.77 2.91 7.80
C GLY A 74 -14.40 4.06 7.01
N ILE A 75 -14.16 4.10 5.69
CA ILE A 75 -14.75 5.11 4.80
C ILE A 75 -16.23 4.81 4.55
N ALA A 76 -16.59 3.55 4.30
CA ALA A 76 -17.99 3.16 4.07
C ALA A 76 -18.90 3.43 5.28
N SER A 77 -18.38 3.25 6.50
CA SER A 77 -19.09 3.57 7.74
C SER A 77 -19.07 5.06 8.12
N GLY A 78 -18.29 5.88 7.39
CA GLY A 78 -18.15 7.31 7.67
C GLY A 78 -17.33 7.65 8.92
N VAL A 79 -16.67 6.66 9.55
CA VAL A 79 -15.84 6.85 10.75
C VAL A 79 -14.57 7.66 10.43
N VAL A 80 -14.04 7.50 9.22
CA VAL A 80 -12.86 8.23 8.73
C VAL A 80 -13.07 8.72 7.31
N THR A 81 -12.48 9.86 6.97
CA THR A 81 -12.38 10.28 5.57
C THR A 81 -11.20 9.61 4.88
N SER A 82 -11.19 9.61 3.54
CA SER A 82 -10.03 9.19 2.74
C SER A 82 -8.72 9.85 3.20
N ARG A 83 -8.75 11.16 3.49
CA ARG A 83 -7.59 11.90 3.98
C ARG A 83 -7.17 11.47 5.38
N ASP A 84 -8.12 11.18 6.25
CA ASP A 84 -7.84 10.70 7.61
C ASP A 84 -7.23 9.31 7.57
N ALA A 85 -7.76 8.39 6.77
CA ALA A 85 -7.20 7.06 6.58
C ALA A 85 -5.72 7.12 6.14
N ASP A 86 -5.41 7.93 5.12
CA ASP A 86 -4.02 8.09 4.66
C ASP A 86 -3.14 8.81 5.70
N GLY A 87 -3.72 9.74 6.47
CA GLY A 87 -3.06 10.42 7.59
C GLY A 87 -2.72 9.48 8.74
N ILE A 88 -3.66 8.61 9.12
CA ILE A 88 -3.51 7.56 10.13
C ILE A 88 -2.45 6.56 9.67
N PHE A 89 -2.45 6.16 8.39
CA PHE A 89 -1.43 5.30 7.82
C PHE A 89 -0.02 5.88 7.99
N ARG A 90 0.18 7.15 7.61
CA ARG A 90 1.47 7.83 7.79
C ARG A 90 1.88 7.95 9.26
N ARG A 91 0.91 8.17 10.16
CA ARG A 91 1.15 8.23 11.61
C ARG A 91 1.55 6.85 12.16
N ALA A 92 0.84 5.80 11.79
CA ALA A 92 1.14 4.42 12.17
C ALA A 92 2.53 4.00 11.68
N MET A 93 2.91 4.37 10.46
CA MET A 93 4.28 4.16 9.94
C MET A 93 5.35 4.87 10.78
N ARG A 94 5.10 6.12 11.22
CA ARG A 94 6.01 6.83 12.14
C ARG A 94 6.17 6.07 13.46
N GLU A 95 5.07 5.58 14.02
CA GLU A 95 5.05 4.84 15.28
C GLU A 95 5.69 3.46 15.17
N ALA A 96 5.70 2.88 13.97
CA ALA A 96 6.41 1.65 13.63
C ALA A 96 7.90 1.85 13.27
N GLY A 97 8.40 3.09 13.37
CA GLY A 97 9.81 3.41 13.12
C GLY A 97 10.20 3.35 11.63
N VAL A 98 9.27 3.61 10.72
CA VAL A 98 9.54 3.76 9.29
C VAL A 98 10.28 5.08 9.03
N PRO A 99 11.36 5.09 8.23
CA PRO A 99 12.11 6.30 7.89
C PRO A 99 11.22 7.43 7.36
N VAL A 100 11.61 8.67 7.66
CA VAL A 100 10.83 9.88 7.33
C VAL A 100 10.59 10.01 5.83
N LEU A 101 11.60 9.76 5.00
CA LEU A 101 11.46 9.84 3.55
C LEU A 101 10.46 8.79 3.05
N LEU A 102 10.65 7.52 3.42
CA LEU A 102 9.82 6.41 2.97
C LEU A 102 8.34 6.59 3.35
N ARG A 103 8.03 6.98 4.59
CA ARG A 103 6.64 7.20 5.01
C ARG A 103 5.94 8.32 4.23
N TRP A 104 6.68 9.34 3.79
CA TRP A 104 6.13 10.44 2.98
C TRP A 104 5.92 10.02 1.52
N LEU A 105 6.84 9.25 0.95
CA LEU A 105 6.68 8.66 -0.38
C LEU A 105 5.48 7.70 -0.43
N MET A 106 5.35 6.83 0.56
CA MET A 106 4.19 5.94 0.68
C MET A 106 2.89 6.72 0.87
N TRP A 107 2.90 7.79 1.68
CA TRP A 107 1.75 8.70 1.80
C TRP A 107 1.37 9.35 0.46
N THR A 108 2.33 9.81 -0.33
CA THR A 108 2.03 10.33 -1.68
C THR A 108 1.49 9.26 -2.61
N GLY A 109 2.02 8.03 -2.54
CA GLY A 109 1.54 6.90 -3.32
C GLY A 109 0.06 6.60 -3.04
N VAL A 110 -0.34 6.50 -1.77
CA VAL A 110 -1.75 6.24 -1.42
C VAL A 110 -2.67 7.41 -1.79
N ARG A 111 -2.18 8.67 -1.77
CA ARG A 111 -2.96 9.82 -2.26
C ARG A 111 -3.17 9.78 -3.76
N TRP A 112 -2.16 9.41 -4.55
CA TRP A 112 -2.33 9.20 -5.98
C TRP A 112 -3.26 8.01 -6.27
N GLY A 113 -3.12 6.92 -5.51
CA GLY A 113 -4.03 5.78 -5.56
C GLY A 113 -5.49 6.17 -5.28
N ALA A 114 -5.73 6.99 -4.24
CA ALA A 114 -7.06 7.48 -3.90
C ALA A 114 -7.71 8.37 -5.00
N LEU A 115 -6.90 9.05 -5.82
CA LEU A 115 -7.41 9.80 -6.99
C LEU A 115 -7.80 8.87 -8.14
N ALA A 116 -7.01 7.82 -8.36
CA ALA A 116 -7.24 6.83 -9.41
C ALA A 116 -8.30 5.77 -9.05
N ASP A 117 -8.67 5.68 -7.77
CA ASP A 117 -9.67 4.76 -7.25
C ASP A 117 -11.04 4.96 -7.92
N ALA A 118 -11.79 3.89 -8.13
CA ALA A 118 -13.13 3.95 -8.71
C ALA A 118 -14.16 4.54 -7.75
N ASP A 119 -13.94 4.40 -6.44
CA ASP A 119 -14.86 4.90 -5.40
C ASP A 119 -14.77 6.43 -5.26
N PRO A 120 -15.87 7.18 -5.49
CA PRO A 120 -15.91 8.63 -5.28
C PRO A 120 -15.58 9.06 -3.85
N ALA A 121 -15.86 8.22 -2.84
CA ALA A 121 -15.55 8.52 -1.44
C ALA A 121 -14.03 8.62 -1.19
N ARG A 122 -13.23 7.85 -1.94
CA ARG A 122 -11.76 7.91 -1.91
C ARG A 122 -11.22 9.21 -2.51
N ARG A 123 -11.89 9.76 -3.53
CA ARG A 123 -11.52 11.01 -4.20
C ARG A 123 -11.91 12.28 -3.43
N ARG A 124 -12.88 12.18 -2.51
CA ARG A 124 -13.40 13.32 -1.74
C ARG A 124 -12.27 14.00 -0.94
N GLY A 125 -12.18 15.32 -1.06
CA GLY A 125 -11.16 16.11 -0.35
C GLY A 125 -9.74 15.99 -0.90
N TRP A 126 -9.54 15.39 -2.09
CA TRP A 126 -8.21 15.24 -2.68
C TRP A 126 -7.54 16.58 -3.01
N LEU A 127 -8.31 17.57 -3.48
CA LEU A 127 -7.82 18.91 -3.80
C LEU A 127 -7.10 19.59 -2.62
N LEU A 128 -7.55 19.35 -1.39
CA LEU A 128 -6.90 19.87 -0.16
C LEU A 128 -5.53 19.24 0.12
N SER A 129 -5.25 18.09 -0.50
CA SER A 129 -3.98 17.38 -0.37
C SER A 129 -3.08 17.61 -1.58
N ALA A 130 -3.61 18.15 -2.68
CA ALA A 130 -2.93 18.28 -3.96
C ALA A 130 -1.61 19.08 -3.89
N PRO A 131 -1.53 20.26 -3.23
CA PRO A 131 -0.28 21.02 -3.19
C PRO A 131 0.86 20.23 -2.51
N GLY A 132 0.56 19.54 -1.41
CA GLY A 132 1.54 18.73 -0.69
C GLY A 132 1.95 17.48 -1.48
N VAL A 133 0.99 16.81 -2.13
CA VAL A 133 1.27 15.64 -2.97
C VAL A 133 2.14 16.02 -4.16
N LEU A 134 1.84 17.13 -4.84
CA LEU A 134 2.61 17.62 -5.98
C LEU A 134 4.02 18.06 -5.57
N ALA A 135 4.15 18.80 -4.47
CA ALA A 135 5.46 19.23 -3.97
C ALA A 135 6.37 18.03 -3.63
N ILE A 136 5.86 17.04 -2.89
CA ILE A 136 6.64 15.85 -2.54
C ILE A 136 6.94 15.03 -3.81
N SER A 137 5.99 14.90 -4.73
CA SER A 137 6.21 14.18 -6.00
C SER A 137 7.31 14.85 -6.84
N ALA A 138 7.31 16.17 -6.94
CA ALA A 138 8.33 16.94 -7.65
C ALA A 138 9.71 16.79 -7.01
N LEU A 139 9.79 16.80 -5.67
CA LEU A 139 11.05 16.59 -4.93
C LEU A 139 11.56 15.16 -5.04
N ALA A 140 10.65 14.17 -5.06
CA ALA A 140 11.00 12.76 -5.16
C ALA A 140 11.37 12.33 -6.58
N ALA A 141 10.85 13.01 -7.60
CA ALA A 141 11.00 12.62 -9.01
C ALA A 141 12.46 12.42 -9.45
N PRO A 142 13.43 13.31 -9.15
CA PRO A 142 14.83 13.11 -9.54
C PRO A 142 15.48 11.86 -8.92
N LEU A 143 14.99 11.42 -7.76
CA LEU A 143 15.50 10.25 -7.05
C LEU A 143 14.82 8.96 -7.53
N VAL A 144 13.51 8.99 -7.74
CA VAL A 144 12.70 7.79 -7.99
C VAL A 144 12.62 7.46 -9.47
N LEU A 145 12.51 8.45 -10.37
CA LEU A 145 12.26 8.20 -11.78
C LEU A 145 13.46 7.53 -12.49
N PRO A 146 14.72 7.97 -12.34
CA PRO A 146 15.82 7.37 -13.10
C PRO A 146 15.99 5.86 -12.86
N PRO A 147 16.05 5.35 -11.61
CA PRO A 147 16.13 3.91 -11.38
C PRO A 147 14.87 3.19 -11.86
N SER A 148 13.69 3.77 -11.66
CA SER A 148 12.43 3.16 -12.10
C SER A 148 12.38 2.97 -13.62
N LEU A 149 12.85 3.96 -14.39
CA LEU A 149 12.92 3.89 -15.84
C LEU A 149 13.93 2.84 -16.34
N LEU A 150 15.00 2.58 -15.59
CA LEU A 150 15.95 1.50 -15.89
C LEU A 150 15.39 0.10 -15.59
N VAL A 151 14.50 -0.02 -14.60
CA VAL A 151 13.86 -1.29 -14.25
C VAL A 151 12.86 -1.73 -15.33
N VAL A 152 12.13 -0.78 -15.95
CA VAL A 152 11.10 -1.08 -16.97
C VAL A 152 11.61 -1.94 -18.14
N PRO A 153 12.71 -1.60 -18.85
CA PRO A 153 13.21 -2.44 -19.95
C PRO A 153 13.68 -3.81 -19.44
N GLY A 154 14.27 -3.90 -18.26
CA GLY A 154 14.63 -5.19 -17.65
C GLY A 154 13.41 -6.08 -17.41
N LEU A 155 12.31 -5.50 -16.89
CA LEU A 155 11.04 -6.20 -16.73
C LEU A 155 10.43 -6.63 -18.08
N ALA A 156 10.57 -5.81 -19.12
CA ALA A 156 10.09 -6.13 -20.46
C ALA A 156 10.88 -7.29 -21.09
N VAL A 157 12.21 -7.27 -20.99
CA VAL A 157 13.09 -8.34 -21.46
C VAL A 157 12.76 -9.64 -20.74
N TYR A 158 12.64 -9.62 -19.41
CA TYR A 158 12.26 -10.80 -18.64
C TYR A 158 10.89 -11.35 -19.10
N ALA A 159 9.88 -10.48 -19.25
CA ALA A 159 8.55 -10.90 -19.67
C ALA A 159 8.55 -11.51 -21.08
N LEU A 160 9.40 -11.01 -21.98
CA LEU A 160 9.59 -11.57 -23.31
C LEU A 160 10.25 -12.94 -23.25
N LEU A 161 11.36 -13.07 -22.50
CA LEU A 161 12.09 -14.33 -22.35
C LEU A 161 11.21 -15.41 -21.72
N GLU A 162 10.50 -15.08 -20.65
CA GLU A 162 9.57 -16.02 -19.99
C GLU A 162 8.48 -16.50 -20.95
N ARG A 163 7.95 -15.59 -21.78
CA ARG A 163 6.95 -15.94 -22.80
C ARG A 163 7.52 -16.84 -23.91
N LEU A 164 8.80 -16.69 -24.25
CA LEU A 164 9.48 -17.52 -25.24
C LEU A 164 9.78 -18.93 -24.69
N VAL A 165 10.25 -19.02 -23.44
CA VAL A 165 10.63 -20.27 -22.78
C VAL A 165 9.40 -21.08 -22.35
N SER A 166 8.46 -20.44 -21.65
CA SER A 166 7.33 -21.11 -20.99
C SER A 166 6.02 -21.02 -21.79
N GLY A 167 6.02 -20.38 -22.96
CA GLY A 167 4.84 -20.18 -23.79
C GLY A 167 3.75 -19.35 -23.09
N ARG A 168 2.47 -19.57 -23.46
CA ARG A 168 1.33 -18.91 -22.80
C ARG A 168 0.98 -19.49 -21.43
N ALA A 169 1.52 -20.66 -21.08
CA ALA A 169 1.28 -21.36 -19.83
C ALA A 169 2.28 -20.97 -18.73
N GLY A 170 3.34 -20.21 -19.07
CA GLY A 170 4.27 -19.67 -18.11
C GLY A 170 3.54 -18.91 -17.01
N VAL A 171 3.81 -19.30 -15.76
CA VAL A 171 3.37 -18.57 -14.58
C VAL A 171 3.89 -17.16 -14.75
N ARG A 172 3.01 -16.17 -14.89
CA ARG A 172 3.43 -14.78 -14.74
C ARG A 172 3.67 -14.61 -13.24
N PRO A 173 4.92 -14.55 -12.75
CA PRO A 173 5.19 -14.44 -11.31
C PRO A 173 4.56 -13.19 -10.68
N TRP A 174 4.06 -12.29 -11.55
CA TRP A 174 3.62 -10.93 -11.28
C TRP A 174 2.12 -10.73 -11.53
N SER A 175 1.38 -11.73 -12.02
CA SER A 175 -0.06 -11.59 -12.19
C SER A 175 -0.75 -11.85 -10.86
N ARG A 176 -1.12 -10.80 -10.15
CA ARG A 176 -2.24 -10.90 -9.20
C ARG A 176 -3.49 -11.04 -10.04
N ARG A 177 -4.15 -12.20 -10.05
CA ARG A 177 -5.51 -12.29 -10.57
C ARG A 177 -6.36 -11.49 -9.58
N ARG A 178 -6.78 -10.29 -9.98
CA ARG A 178 -7.91 -9.64 -9.31
C ARG A 178 -9.09 -10.62 -9.44
N ARG A 179 -9.58 -11.12 -8.31
CA ARG A 179 -10.87 -11.81 -8.27
C ARG A 179 -11.97 -10.83 -8.68
#